data_AF-A0A6N1XFQ7-F1
#
_entry.id   AF-A0A6N1XFQ7-F1
#
_cell.length_a   1.000
_cell.length_b   1.000
_cell.length_c   1.000
_cell.angle_alpha   90.00
_cell.angle_beta   90.00
_cell.angle_gamma   90.00
#
_symmetry.space_group_name_H-M   'P 1'
#
loop_
_entity.id
_entity.type
_entity.pdbx_description
1 polymer ?
#
loop_
_entity_poly.entity_id
_entity_poly.type
_entity_poly.pdbx_seq_one_letter_code
_entity_poly.pdbx_strand_id
1 'polypeptide(L)'
;MLTLQDCIELSELSEDEILAIAEHEHIPEMLAVEMGNYLVHSPSGEKRIKRMIVDDIDQARAHGNLKHVAMLKRVLKHYVAEHAGAA
;
A
#
# COMPACT_ATOMS: atom_id res chain seq x y z
N MET A 1 3.33 -12.94 22.48
CA MET A 1 4.16 -12.94 21.25
C MET A 1 3.59 -11.87 20.35
N LEU A 2 4.44 -11.14 19.64
CA LEU A 2 4.02 -10.13 18.67
C LEU A 2 3.55 -10.82 17.38
N THR A 3 2.42 -10.37 16.83
CA THR A 3 1.81 -10.87 15.59
C THR A 3 1.99 -9.88 14.44
N LEU A 4 1.72 -10.33 13.20
CA LEU A 4 1.69 -9.43 12.04
C LEU A 4 0.64 -8.33 12.24
N GLN A 5 -0.54 -8.68 12.76
CA GLN A 5 -1.61 -7.74 13.02
C GLN A 5 -1.17 -6.62 13.99
N ASP A 6 -0.47 -6.98 15.07
CA ASP A 6 0.09 -5.99 16.01
C ASP A 6 1.06 -5.02 15.30
N CYS A 7 1.79 -5.48 14.28
CA CYS A 7 2.72 -4.65 13.52
C CYS A 7 2.00 -3.75 12.51
N ILE A 8 0.94 -4.25 11.85
CA ILE A 8 0.10 -3.48 10.94
C ILE A 8 -0.54 -2.31 11.69
N GLU A 9 -1.11 -2.57 12.87
CA GLU A 9 -1.77 -1.54 13.71
C GLU A 9 -0.83 -0.41 14.16
N LEU A 10 0.50 -0.63 14.13
CA LEU A 10 1.52 0.36 14.48
C LEU A 10 2.14 1.05 13.25
N SER A 11 1.77 0.66 12.04
CA SER A 11 2.44 1.10 10.80
C SER A 11 1.82 2.32 10.11
N GLU A 12 0.75 2.87 10.70
CA GLU A 12 -0.09 3.93 10.10
C GLU A 12 -0.69 3.56 8.73
N LEU A 13 -0.71 2.26 8.42
CA LEU A 13 -1.25 1.69 7.19
C LEU A 13 -2.28 0.62 7.52
N SER A 14 -3.29 0.51 6.67
CA SER A 14 -4.27 -0.57 6.69
C SER A 14 -3.70 -1.86 6.11
N GLU A 15 -4.29 -3.00 6.47
CA GLU A 15 -3.92 -4.32 5.92
C GLU A 15 -3.96 -4.35 4.38
N ASP A 16 -4.96 -3.73 3.76
CA ASP A 16 -5.09 -3.65 2.31
C ASP A 16 -3.95 -2.84 1.65
N GLU A 17 -3.45 -1.80 2.32
CA GLU A 17 -2.29 -1.02 1.84
C GLU A 17 -0.99 -1.81 1.99
N ILE A 18 -0.84 -2.56 3.08
CA ILE A 18 0.29 -3.47 3.29
C ILE A 18 0.30 -4.56 2.22
N LEU A 19 -0.86 -5.15 1.91
CA LEU A 19 -0.98 -6.15 0.85
C LEU A 19 -0.65 -5.58 -0.52
N ALA A 20 -1.06 -4.33 -0.81
CA ALA A 20 -0.70 -3.67 -2.06
C ALA A 20 0.82 -3.41 -2.18
N ILE A 21 1.49 -3.01 -1.10
CA ILE A 21 2.96 -2.85 -1.08
C ILE A 21 3.65 -4.21 -1.26
N ALA A 22 3.19 -5.24 -0.56
CA ALA A 22 3.72 -6.60 -0.64
C ALA A 22 3.60 -7.18 -2.06
N GLU A 23 2.46 -6.96 -2.71
CA GLU A 23 2.22 -7.36 -4.09
C GLU A 23 3.19 -6.67 -5.05
N HIS A 24 3.30 -5.34 -4.96
CA HIS A 24 4.11 -4.53 -5.87
C HIS A 24 5.61 -4.85 -5.78
N GLU A 25 6.13 -4.95 -4.56
CA GLU A 25 7.56 -5.16 -4.31
C GLU A 25 7.93 -6.66 -4.29
N HIS A 26 6.95 -7.55 -4.39
CA HIS A 26 7.11 -9.00 -4.33
C HIS A 26 7.82 -9.47 -3.05
N ILE A 27 7.37 -8.94 -1.90
CA ILE A 27 7.94 -9.23 -0.58
C ILE A 27 6.88 -9.77 0.38
N PRO A 28 7.27 -10.52 1.43
CA PRO A 28 6.35 -10.93 2.50
C PRO A 28 5.71 -9.73 3.22
N GLU A 29 4.53 -9.93 3.79
CA GLU A 29 3.73 -8.87 4.43
C GLU A 29 4.49 -8.17 5.55
N MET A 30 5.27 -8.91 6.36
CA MET A 30 6.09 -8.33 7.43
C MET A 30 7.13 -7.34 6.90
N LEU A 31 7.72 -7.59 5.72
CA LEU A 31 8.66 -6.65 5.10
C LEU A 31 7.93 -5.46 4.48
N ALA A 32 6.72 -5.67 3.97
CA ALA A 32 5.87 -4.58 3.49
C ALA A 32 5.42 -3.65 4.64
N VAL A 33 5.16 -4.18 5.83
CA VAL A 33 4.92 -3.39 7.06
C VAL A 33 6.11 -2.48 7.37
N GLU A 34 7.32 -3.06 7.44
CA GLU A 34 8.54 -2.29 7.70
C GLU A 34 8.75 -1.18 6.65
N MET A 35 8.64 -1.53 5.36
CA MET A 35 8.83 -0.59 4.26
C MET A 35 7.76 0.50 4.24
N GLY A 36 6.49 0.12 4.40
CA GLY A 36 5.37 1.04 4.43
C GLY A 36 5.49 2.04 5.57
N ASN A 37 5.75 1.55 6.79
CA ASN A 37 5.98 2.39 7.96
C ASN A 37 7.16 3.35 7.76
N TYR A 38 8.26 2.90 7.15
CA TYR A 38 9.36 3.79 6.82
C TYR A 38 8.96 4.89 5.81
N LEU A 39 8.19 4.53 4.77
CA LEU A 39 7.83 5.44 3.70
C LEU A 39 6.85 6.54 4.16
N VAL A 40 5.83 6.21 4.97
CA VAL A 40 4.88 7.21 5.47
C VAL A 40 5.56 8.31 6.31
N HIS A 41 6.68 8.00 6.95
CA HIS A 41 7.49 8.95 7.72
C HIS A 41 8.57 9.68 6.90
N SER A 42 8.62 9.47 5.58
CA SER A 42 9.64 10.06 4.71
C SER A 42 9.06 11.18 3.81
N PRO A 43 9.83 12.24 3.49
CA PRO A 43 9.33 13.40 2.72
C PRO A 43 8.73 13.08 1.35
N SER A 44 9.02 11.92 0.78
CA SER A 44 8.53 11.50 -0.54
C SER A 44 7.86 10.12 -0.54
N GLY A 45 7.74 9.46 0.61
CA GLY A 45 7.28 8.08 0.65
C GLY A 45 5.79 7.94 0.37
N GLU A 46 4.97 8.93 0.73
CA GLU A 46 3.56 8.94 0.34
C GLU A 46 3.36 8.88 -1.19
N LYS A 47 4.14 9.68 -1.92
CA LYS A 47 4.14 9.66 -3.39
C LYS A 47 4.59 8.31 -3.93
N ARG A 48 5.49 7.62 -3.22
CA ARG A 48 6.00 6.30 -3.61
C ARG A 48 4.95 5.22 -3.42
N ILE A 49 4.31 5.12 -2.25
CA ILE A 49 3.22 4.15 -2.00
C ILE A 49 2.07 4.38 -2.98
N LYS A 50 1.66 5.64 -3.17
CA LYS A 50 0.66 5.99 -4.18
C LYS A 50 1.04 5.50 -5.58
N ARG A 51 2.32 5.63 -5.95
CA ARG A 51 2.81 5.22 -7.26
C ARG A 51 2.76 3.69 -7.43
N MET A 52 3.14 2.94 -6.40
CA MET A 52 3.05 1.47 -6.39
C MET A 52 1.62 1.02 -6.75
N ILE A 53 0.62 1.53 -6.01
CA ILE A 53 -0.78 1.16 -6.22
C ILE A 53 -1.28 1.57 -7.62
N VAL A 54 -0.86 2.74 -8.14
CA VAL A 54 -1.22 3.18 -9.49
C VAL A 54 -0.61 2.28 -10.56
N ASP A 55 0.65 1.88 -10.40
CA ASP A 55 1.33 1.00 -11.34
C ASP A 55 0.66 -0.38 -11.37
N ASP A 56 0.23 -0.91 -10.23
CA ASP A 56 -0.50 -2.18 -10.18
C ASP A 56 -1.90 -2.09 -10.77
N ILE A 57 -2.58 -0.95 -10.63
CA ILE A 57 -3.86 -0.71 -11.33
C ILE A 57 -3.68 -0.78 -12.84
N ASP A 58 -2.61 -0.18 -13.36
CA ASP A 58 -2.33 -0.15 -14.79
C ASP A 58 -1.91 -1.55 -15.29
N GLN A 59 -1.09 -2.28 -14.53
CA GLN A 59 -0.78 -3.68 -14.82
C GLN A 59 -2.02 -4.57 -14.81
N ALA A 60 -2.86 -4.49 -13.77
CA ALA A 60 -4.09 -5.26 -13.68
C ALA A 60 -5.06 -4.95 -14.83
N ARG A 61 -5.13 -3.69 -15.25
CA ARG A 61 -5.92 -3.27 -16.41
C ARG A 61 -5.39 -3.85 -17.71
N ALA A 62 -4.07 -3.84 -17.91
CA ALA A 62 -3.44 -4.43 -19.10
C ALA A 62 -3.72 -5.94 -19.22
N HIS A 63 -3.83 -6.65 -18.09
CA HIS A 63 -4.17 -8.06 -18.04
C HIS A 63 -5.68 -8.35 -18.04
N GLY A 64 -6.54 -7.32 -18.10
CA GLY A 64 -7.99 -7.49 -18.07
C GLY A 64 -8.56 -7.91 -16.71
N ASN A 65 -7.79 -7.82 -15.63
CA ASN A 65 -8.22 -8.21 -14.29
C ASN A 65 -9.02 -7.10 -13.61
N LEU A 66 -10.26 -6.89 -14.07
CA LEU A 66 -11.12 -5.80 -13.61
C LEU A 66 -11.50 -5.89 -12.12
N LYS A 67 -11.55 -7.11 -11.57
CA LYS A 67 -11.81 -7.31 -10.13
C LYS A 67 -10.65 -6.74 -9.30
N HIS A 68 -9.42 -7.02 -9.71
CA HIS A 68 -8.23 -6.51 -9.03
C HIS A 68 -8.08 -5.00 -9.18
N VAL A 69 -8.35 -4.45 -10.37
CA VAL A 69 -8.42 -3.00 -10.59
C VAL A 69 -9.41 -2.33 -9.63
N ALA A 70 -10.58 -2.93 -9.40
CA ALA A 70 -11.58 -2.38 -8.49
C ALA A 70 -11.13 -2.44 -7.02
N MET A 71 -10.41 -3.50 -6.62
CA MET A 71 -9.80 -3.62 -5.30
C MET A 71 -8.74 -2.53 -5.10
N LEU A 72 -7.72 -2.47 -5.96
CA LEU A 72 -6.63 -1.50 -5.85
C LEU A 72 -7.11 -0.03 -5.91
N LYS A 73 -8.17 0.26 -6.67
CA LYS A 73 -8.80 1.60 -6.65
C LYS A 73 -9.41 1.97 -5.30
N ARG A 74 -9.93 1.00 -4.53
CA ARG A 74 -10.42 1.23 -3.18
C ARG A 74 -9.25 1.49 -2.23
N VAL A 75 -8.19 0.70 -2.33
CA VAL A 75 -6.95 0.90 -1.56
C VAL A 75 -6.37 2.29 -1.82
N LEU A 76 -6.20 2.66 -3.10
CA LEU A 76 -5.71 3.99 -3.48
C LEU A 76 -6.59 5.13 -2.93
N LYS A 77 -7.92 4.94 -2.95
CA LYS A 77 -8.85 5.94 -2.43
C LYS A 77 -8.70 6.09 -0.91
N HIS A 78 -8.58 4.98 -0.19
CA HIS A 78 -8.34 4.98 1.26
C HIS A 78 -7.01 5.66 1.57
N TYR A 79 -5.93 5.24 0.91
CA TYR A 79 -4.60 5.80 1.10
C TYR A 79 -4.55 7.32 0.89
N VAL A 80 -5.15 7.80 -0.21
CA VAL A 80 -5.20 9.24 -0.46
C VAL A 80 -6.07 9.98 0.56
N ALA A 81 -7.11 9.35 1.12
CA ALA A 81 -7.95 10.01 2.12
C ALA A 81 -7.22 10.16 3.47
N GLU A 82 -6.52 9.12 3.92
CA GLU A 82 -5.82 9.09 5.20
C GLU A 82 -4.48 9.85 5.15
N HIS A 83 -3.83 9.90 3.98
CA HIS A 83 -2.51 10.52 3.81
C HIS A 83 -2.53 11.77 2.91
N ALA A 84 -3.68 12.43 2.71
CA ALA A 84 -3.74 13.71 2.00
C ALA A 84 -3.28 14.87 2.91
N GLY A 85 -1.97 15.10 3.03
CA GLY A 85 -1.52 16.25 3.82
C GLY A 85 -0.03 16.51 3.95
N ALA A 86 0.87 15.57 3.66
CA ALA A 86 2.30 15.82 3.75
C ALA A 86 2.84 16.39 2.43
N ALA A 87 2.48 17.63 2.13
CA ALA A 87 3.07 18.42 1.05
C ALA A 87 4.21 19.31 1.55
#